data_AF-A0A3D9CHH8-F1
#
_entry.id   AF-A0A3D9CHH8-F1
#
_cell.length_a   1.000
_cell.length_b   1.000
_cell.length_c   1.000
_cell.angle_alpha   90.00
_cell.angle_beta   90.00
_cell.angle_gamma   90.00
#
_symmetry.space_group_name_H-M   'P 1'
#
loop_
_entity.id
_entity.type
_entity.pdbx_description
1 polymer ?
#
loop_
_entity_poly.entity_id
_entity_poly.type
_entity_poly.pdbx_seq_one_letter_code
_entity_poly.pdbx_strand_id
1 'polypeptide(L)'
;MNIIDWINEHNGNFAQLKKLIISMNLMPGLSKSSFDHLTEKLLQQLEKGADQDKLEKVIETELCVSYGLYKSEFDAEELASEIFNWWENNNN
;
A
#
# COMPACT_ATOMS: atom_id res chain seq x y z
N MET A 1 17.53 10.25 14.07
CA MET A 1 17.05 10.52 12.69
C MET A 1 16.86 12.02 12.55
N ASN A 2 17.42 12.66 11.52
CA ASN A 2 17.04 14.05 11.21
C ASN A 2 15.84 14.07 10.25
N ILE A 3 15.23 15.24 10.03
CA ILE A 3 14.02 15.36 9.19
C ILE A 3 14.27 15.03 7.72
N ILE A 4 15.48 15.31 7.20
CA ILE A 4 15.87 15.03 5.81
C ILE A 4 16.00 13.52 5.62
N ASP A 5 16.60 12.83 6.57
CA ASP A 5 16.73 11.36 6.55
C ASP A 5 15.35 10.71 6.52
N TRP A 6 14.42 11.18 7.36
CA TRP A 6 13.04 10.66 7.40
C TRP A 6 12.29 10.90 6.08
N ILE A 7 12.40 12.09 5.49
CA ILE A 7 11.80 12.39 4.19
C ILE A 7 12.36 11.48 3.10
N ASN A 8 13.67 11.22 3.11
CA ASN A 8 14.32 10.36 2.12
C ASN A 8 13.88 8.90 2.27
N GLU A 9 13.80 8.39 3.50
CA GLU A 9 13.29 7.05 3.80
C GLU A 9 11.83 6.90 3.35
N HIS A 10 10.97 7.84 3.75
CA HIS A 10 9.56 7.87 3.35
C HIS A 10 9.39 7.88 1.83
N ASN A 11 10.10 8.75 1.11
CA ASN A 11 10.04 8.81 -0.35
C ASN A 11 10.55 7.51 -1.01
N GLY A 12 11.58 6.90 -0.44
CA GLY A 12 12.11 5.61 -0.89
C GLY A 12 11.07 4.49 -0.73
N ASN A 13 10.47 4.40 0.45
CA ASN A 13 9.44 3.42 0.79
C ASN A 13 8.19 3.63 -0.08
N PHE A 14 7.75 4.88 -0.28
CA PHE A 14 6.65 5.21 -1.17
C PHE A 14 6.90 4.71 -2.60
N ALA A 15 8.08 5.00 -3.16
CA ALA A 15 8.42 4.61 -4.52
C ALA A 15 8.48 3.09 -4.70
N GLN A 16 8.91 2.35 -3.68
CA GLN A 16 8.94 0.89 -3.69
C GLN A 16 7.55 0.28 -3.52
N LEU A 17 6.78 0.75 -2.53
CA LEU A 17 5.42 0.27 -2.28
C LEU A 17 4.51 0.53 -3.50
N LYS A 18 4.65 1.69 -4.15
CA LYS A 18 3.91 1.98 -5.38
C LYS A 18 4.20 0.98 -6.49
N LYS A 19 5.46 0.54 -6.64
CA LYS A 19 5.84 -0.48 -7.63
C LYS A 19 5.18 -1.82 -7.31
N LEU A 20 5.16 -2.20 -6.03
CA LEU A 20 4.49 -3.42 -5.58
C LEU A 20 2.98 -3.37 -5.89
N ILE A 21 2.29 -2.29 -5.51
CA ILE A 21 0.86 -2.09 -5.77
C ILE A 21 0.54 -2.13 -7.27
N ILE A 22 1.36 -1.49 -8.11
CA ILE A 22 1.18 -1.53 -9.56
C ILE A 22 1.36 -2.95 -10.11
N SER A 23 2.30 -3.73 -9.55
CA SER A 23 2.57 -5.09 -10.00
C SER A 23 1.46 -6.08 -9.66
N MET A 24 0.66 -5.80 -8.63
CA MET A 24 -0.55 -6.55 -8.29
C MET A 24 -1.67 -6.44 -9.35
N ASN A 25 -1.54 -5.50 -10.30
CA ASN A 25 -2.43 -5.36 -11.46
C ASN A 25 -3.93 -5.26 -11.12
N LEU A 26 -4.26 -4.56 -10.03
CA LEU A 26 -5.62 -4.41 -9.50
C LEU A 26 -6.62 -3.84 -10.51
N MET A 27 -6.18 -2.90 -11.34
CA MET A 27 -7.02 -2.23 -12.34
C MET A 27 -6.21 -1.97 -13.63
N PRO A 28 -6.19 -2.94 -14.56
CA PRO A 28 -5.44 -2.81 -15.80
C PRO A 28 -5.99 -1.65 -16.64
N GLY A 29 -5.12 -0.70 -16.99
CA GLY A 29 -5.47 0.48 -17.78
C GLY A 29 -5.57 1.79 -16.98
N LEU A 30 -5.51 1.74 -15.65
CA LEU A 30 -5.34 2.97 -14.86
C LEU A 30 -3.92 3.53 -14.97
N SER A 31 -3.83 4.85 -14.84
CA SER A 31 -2.54 5.54 -14.78
C SER A 31 -1.78 5.10 -13.51
N LYS A 32 -0.45 5.03 -13.58
CA LYS A 32 0.38 4.70 -12.40
C LYS A 32 0.16 5.68 -11.24
N SER A 33 -0.11 6.95 -11.54
CA SER A 33 -0.45 7.97 -10.54
C SER A 33 -1.80 7.75 -9.86
N SER A 34 -2.70 6.97 -10.46
CA SER A 34 -4.00 6.65 -9.84
C SER A 34 -3.84 5.89 -8.52
N PHE A 35 -2.69 5.24 -8.28
CA PHE A 35 -2.41 4.51 -7.05
C PHE A 35 -1.64 5.34 -5.99
N ASP A 36 -1.36 6.62 -6.24
CA ASP A 36 -0.58 7.46 -5.30
C ASP A 36 -1.28 7.60 -3.96
N HIS A 37 -2.60 7.81 -3.97
CA HIS A 37 -3.37 7.96 -2.74
C HIS A 37 -3.41 6.67 -1.92
N LEU A 38 -3.67 5.52 -2.56
CA LEU A 38 -3.63 4.21 -1.91
C LEU A 38 -2.23 3.94 -1.33
N THR A 39 -1.18 4.21 -2.10
CA THR A 39 0.21 4.01 -1.67
C THR A 39 0.50 4.82 -0.41
N GLU A 40 0.21 6.13 -0.43
CA GLU A 40 0.46 7.02 0.70
C GLU A 40 -0.30 6.57 1.95
N LYS A 41 -1.58 6.22 1.77
CA LYS A 41 -2.45 5.80 2.87
C LYS A 41 -1.95 4.53 3.54
N LEU A 42 -1.51 3.54 2.76
CA LEU A 42 -0.97 2.29 3.28
C LEU A 42 0.38 2.49 3.96
N LEU A 43 1.27 3.27 3.35
CA LEU A 43 2.57 3.59 3.94
C LEU A 43 2.42 4.27 5.30
N GLN A 44 1.52 5.24 5.41
CA GLN A 44 1.23 5.89 6.70
C GLN A 44 0.67 4.95 7.76
N GLN A 45 -0.01 3.85 7.39
CA GLN A 45 -0.43 2.85 8.37
C GLN A 45 0.75 2.00 8.83
N LEU A 46 1.60 1.57 7.90
CA LEU A 46 2.82 0.80 8.18
C LEU A 46 3.77 1.56 9.10
N GLU A 47 4.06 2.83 8.78
CA GLU A 47 4.91 3.71 9.61
C GLU A 47 4.33 3.93 11.02
N LYS A 48 3.02 3.75 11.20
CA LYS A 48 2.34 3.82 12.51
C LYS A 48 2.27 2.47 13.22
N GLY A 49 2.86 1.42 12.68
CA GLY A 49 2.86 0.07 13.26
C GLY A 49 1.53 -0.66 13.11
N ALA A 50 0.81 -0.45 11.99
CA ALA A 50 -0.36 -1.25 11.68
C ALA A 50 0.03 -2.73 11.45
N ASP A 51 -0.82 -3.63 11.94
CA ASP A 51 -0.74 -5.07 11.64
C ASP A 51 -1.42 -5.40 10.30
N GLN A 52 -1.27 -6.65 9.85
CA GLN A 52 -1.85 -7.15 8.61
C GLN A 52 -3.37 -6.98 8.57
N ASP A 53 -4.10 -7.35 9.64
CA ASP A 53 -5.56 -7.23 9.73
C ASP A 53 -6.04 -5.79 9.51
N LYS A 54 -5.30 -4.81 10.03
CA LYS A 54 -5.61 -3.40 9.83
C LYS A 54 -5.32 -2.96 8.40
N LEU A 55 -4.26 -3.45 7.77
CA LEU A 55 -3.97 -3.18 6.37
C LEU A 55 -5.05 -3.74 5.46
N GLU A 56 -5.48 -4.99 5.68
CA GLU A 56 -6.56 -5.64 4.93
C GLU A 56 -7.81 -4.77 4.90
N LYS A 57 -8.26 -4.31 6.07
CA LYS A 57 -9.44 -3.43 6.18
C LYS A 57 -9.28 -2.12 5.42
N VAL A 58 -8.07 -1.54 5.43
CA VAL A 58 -7.78 -0.30 4.72
C VAL A 58 -7.78 -0.53 3.21
N ILE A 59 -7.16 -1.61 2.73
CA ILE A 59 -7.14 -2.01 1.33
C ILE A 59 -8.56 -2.25 0.84
N GLU A 60 -9.34 -3.08 1.55
CA GLU A 60 -10.72 -3.39 1.17
C GLU A 60 -11.58 -2.12 1.08
N THR A 61 -11.51 -1.27 2.10
CA THR A 61 -12.27 -0.02 2.14
C THR A 61 -11.87 0.89 0.99
N GLU A 62 -10.57 1.07 0.75
CA GLU A 62 -10.09 1.99 -0.27
C GLU A 62 -10.44 1.50 -1.67
N LEU A 63 -10.19 0.22 -1.97
CA LEU A 63 -10.50 -0.38 -3.26
C LEU A 63 -12.00 -0.35 -3.57
N CYS A 64 -12.86 -0.58 -2.56
CA CYS A 64 -14.30 -0.48 -2.76
C CYS A 64 -14.81 0.96 -2.89
N VAL A 65 -14.41 1.84 -1.96
CA VAL A 65 -15.01 3.18 -1.84
C VAL A 65 -14.41 4.17 -2.82
N SER A 66 -13.09 4.17 -2.98
CA SER A 66 -12.38 5.16 -3.80
C SER A 66 -12.13 4.67 -5.22
N TYR A 67 -11.88 3.37 -5.38
CA TYR A 67 -11.57 2.77 -6.69
C TYR A 67 -12.78 2.07 -7.33
N GLY A 68 -13.87 1.86 -6.58
CA GLY A 68 -15.14 1.34 -7.10
C GLY A 68 -15.14 -0.15 -7.42
N LEU A 69 -14.17 -0.91 -6.90
CA LEU A 69 -14.11 -2.36 -7.06
C LEU A 69 -15.14 -3.05 -6.16
N TYR A 70 -15.69 -4.16 -6.63
CA TYR A 70 -16.43 -5.10 -5.80
C TYR A 70 -15.46 -5.99 -5.03
N LYS A 71 -15.85 -6.41 -3.82
CA LYS A 71 -15.05 -7.34 -3.00
C LYS A 71 -14.68 -8.65 -3.70
N SER A 72 -15.41 -9.05 -4.73
CA SER A 72 -15.11 -10.24 -5.52
C SER A 72 -14.04 -10.05 -6.58
N GLU A 73 -13.58 -8.80 -6.82
CA GLU A 73 -12.61 -8.46 -7.87
C GLU A 73 -11.16 -8.45 -7.37
N PHE A 74 -10.95 -8.61 -6.06
CA PHE A 74 -9.63 -8.62 -5.44
C PHE A 74 -9.65 -9.46 -4.16
N ASP A 75 -8.48 -9.94 -3.75
CA ASP A 75 -8.29 -10.61 -2.48
C ASP A 75 -7.59 -9.65 -1.51
N ALA A 76 -8.35 -9.09 -0.56
CA ALA A 76 -7.81 -8.11 0.39
C ALA A 76 -6.75 -8.73 1.31
N GLU A 77 -6.94 -9.99 1.69
CA GLU A 77 -6.07 -10.71 2.62
C GLU A 77 -4.73 -10.99 1.96
N GLU A 78 -4.73 -11.48 0.73
CA GLU A 78 -3.52 -11.72 -0.08
C GLU A 78 -2.73 -10.42 -0.26
N LEU A 79 -3.40 -9.33 -0.67
CA LEU A 79 -2.76 -8.02 -0.85
C LEU A 79 -2.16 -7.49 0.45
N ALA A 80 -2.88 -7.60 1.56
CA ALA A 80 -2.40 -7.17 2.86
C ALA A 80 -1.18 -7.98 3.29
N SER A 81 -1.20 -9.30 3.09
CA SER A 81 -0.07 -10.17 3.40
C SER A 81 1.17 -9.82 2.57
N GLU A 82 1.03 -9.64 1.26
CA GLU A 82 2.16 -9.25 0.40
C GLU A 82 2.77 -7.91 0.81
N ILE A 83 1.94 -6.91 1.08
CA ILE A 83 2.40 -5.57 1.49
C ILE A 83 3.06 -5.62 2.88
N PHE A 84 2.47 -6.35 3.82
CA PHE A 84 3.01 -6.49 5.17
C PHE A 84 4.35 -7.24 5.16
N ASN A 85 4.43 -8.34 4.41
CA ASN A 85 5.68 -9.08 4.23
C ASN A 85 6.75 -8.23 3.54
N TRP A 86 6.40 -7.41 2.55
CA TRP A 86 7.34 -6.46 1.95
C TRP A 86 7.86 -5.46 2.99
N TRP A 87 7.00 -4.92 3.86
CA TRP A 87 7.38 -3.97 4.89
C TRP A 87 8.35 -4.58 5.90
N GLU A 88 8.01 -5.75 6.45
CA GLU A 88 8.82 -6.45 7.45
C GLU A 88 10.19 -6.86 6.89
N ASN A 89 10.30 -7.19 5.60
CA ASN A 89 11.57 -7.58 4.98
C ASN A 89 12.50 -6.39 4.65
N ASN A 90 11.97 -5.16 4.57
CA ASN A 90 12.76 -3.97 4.27
C ASN A 90 13.08 -3.12 5.50
N ASN A 91 12.36 -3.30 6.61
CA ASN A 91 12.48 -2.47 7.81
C ASN A 91 12.77 -3.25 9.11
N ASN A 92 12.98 -4.57 9.05
CA ASN A 92 13.62 -5.36 10.14
C ASN A 92 15.12 -5.56 9.92
#